data_AF-A0A194QWM8-F1
#
_entry.id   AF-A0A194QWM8-F1
#
_cell.length_a   1.000
_cell.length_b   1.000
_cell.length_c   1.000
_cell.angle_alpha   90.00
_cell.angle_beta   90.00
_cell.angle_gamma   90.00
#
_symmetry.space_group_name_H-M   'P 1'
#
loop_
_entity.id
_entity.type
_entity.pdbx_description
1 polymer ?
#
loop_
_entity_poly.entity_id
_entity_poly.type
_entity_poly.pdbx_seq_one_letter_code
_entity_poly.pdbx_strand_id
1 'polypeptide(L)'
;MAHWQLLKQYQLLPDQTVQPLPKNQNDNVVTFSDAEETINDSELQDYKEDGIDVEMQLADRIEKKDIRLLENSLSRWQVLVQSVAGGNVELDKNTLAVLRGRLVRYLMRSREIAVGRSTRDHTIDVDLTLEGPAAKVSRKQATIRLRNSGDFFMSSEGKRPIFVDGRPVLQGNKVKLNHNSVIEIAGLRFVFLVNQDLISAIRQEAVKVNIPV
;
A
#
# COMPACT_ATOMS: atom_id res chain seq x y z
N MET A 1 -28.23 -54.88 14.83
CA MET A 1 -28.35 -54.27 16.18
C MET A 1 -27.24 -53.25 16.51
N ALA A 2 -26.06 -53.29 15.88
CA ALA A 2 -24.94 -52.39 16.20
C ALA A 2 -25.17 -50.91 15.85
N HIS A 3 -25.88 -50.59 14.75
CA HIS A 3 -26.03 -49.21 14.27
C HIS A 3 -26.82 -48.30 15.24
N TRP A 4 -27.92 -48.82 15.79
CA TRP A 4 -28.70 -48.08 16.78
C TRP A 4 -27.90 -47.85 18.08
N GLN A 5 -27.08 -48.81 18.51
CA GLN A 5 -26.21 -48.65 19.68
C GLN A 5 -25.13 -47.59 19.44
N LEU A 6 -24.58 -47.53 18.22
CA LEU A 6 -23.61 -46.52 17.82
C LEU A 6 -24.22 -45.11 17.82
N LEU A 7 -25.39 -44.94 17.21
CA LEU A 7 -26.13 -43.66 17.22
C LEU A 7 -26.46 -43.21 18.65
N LYS A 8 -26.83 -44.17 19.51
CA LYS A 8 -27.06 -43.92 20.93
C LYS A 8 -25.78 -43.49 21.66
N GLN A 9 -24.63 -44.07 21.36
CA GLN A 9 -23.36 -43.69 22.00
C GLN A 9 -22.97 -42.24 21.69
N TYR A 10 -23.17 -41.80 20.44
CA TYR A 10 -22.81 -40.45 19.98
C TYR A 10 -23.91 -39.39 20.17
N GLN A 11 -24.99 -39.70 20.90
CA GLN A 11 -26.11 -38.76 21.16
C GLN A 11 -26.81 -38.23 19.90
N LEU A 12 -26.88 -39.04 18.84
CA LEU A 12 -27.42 -38.65 17.54
C LEU A 12 -28.89 -39.05 17.34
N LEU A 13 -29.53 -39.70 18.32
CA LEU A 13 -30.94 -40.08 18.21
C LEU A 13 -31.86 -38.89 18.57
N PRO A 14 -33.03 -38.74 17.91
CA PRO A 14 -33.94 -37.61 18.13
C PRO A 14 -34.50 -37.50 19.56
N ASP A 15 -34.51 -38.61 20.29
CA ASP A 15 -34.95 -38.72 21.68
C ASP A 15 -33.83 -38.46 22.70
N GLN A 16 -32.59 -38.28 22.24
CA GLN A 16 -31.45 -37.93 23.09
C GLN A 16 -31.38 -36.41 23.25
N THR A 17 -32.16 -35.89 24.19
CA THR A 17 -32.08 -34.50 24.59
C THR A 17 -30.85 -34.27 25.48
N VAL A 18 -30.18 -33.12 25.33
CA VAL A 18 -29.05 -32.75 26.19
C VAL A 18 -29.54 -32.70 27.63
N GLN A 19 -28.94 -33.48 28.52
CA GLN A 19 -29.26 -33.43 29.94
C GLN A 19 -29.00 -32.00 30.44
N PRO A 20 -29.96 -31.35 31.13
CA PRO A 20 -29.71 -30.03 31.71
C PRO A 20 -28.51 -30.12 32.65
N LEU A 21 -27.67 -29.07 32.68
CA LEU A 21 -26.51 -29.01 33.56
C LEU A 21 -26.92 -29.45 34.99
N PRO A 22 -26.25 -30.45 35.58
CA PRO A 22 -26.61 -30.93 36.91
C PRO A 22 -26.51 -29.78 37.91
N LYS A 23 -27.55 -29.64 38.73
CA LYS A 23 -27.69 -28.53 39.69
C LYS A 23 -26.84 -28.72 40.95
N ASN A 24 -26.23 -29.89 41.13
CA ASN A 24 -25.41 -30.24 42.29
C ASN A 24 -23.92 -30.29 41.90
N GLN A 25 -23.05 -29.72 42.73
CA GLN A 25 -21.59 -29.65 42.53
C GLN A 25 -20.87 -31.02 42.51
N ASN A 26 -21.57 -32.12 42.79
CA ASN A 26 -21.00 -33.47 42.86
C ASN A 26 -21.26 -34.35 41.63
N ASP A 27 -22.04 -33.88 40.65
CA ASP A 27 -22.21 -34.59 39.38
C ASP A 27 -21.15 -34.08 38.41
N ASN A 28 -20.19 -34.94 38.07
CA ASN A 28 -19.07 -34.60 37.21
C ASN A 28 -19.57 -34.40 35.77
N VAL A 29 -19.73 -33.14 35.36
CA VAL A 29 -20.01 -32.78 33.96
C VAL A 29 -18.71 -32.94 33.21
N VAL A 30 -18.65 -33.91 32.29
CA VAL A 30 -17.50 -34.06 31.39
C VAL A 30 -17.37 -32.77 30.59
N THR A 31 -16.36 -31.98 30.92
CA THR A 31 -16.07 -30.76 30.20
C THR A 31 -15.38 -31.09 28.88
N PHE A 32 -15.34 -30.13 27.95
CA PHE A 32 -14.60 -30.32 26.70
C PHE A 32 -13.14 -30.71 26.95
N SER A 33 -12.52 -30.20 28.03
CA SER A 33 -11.16 -30.57 28.44
C SER A 33 -11.06 -32.01 28.95
N ASP A 34 -12.02 -32.47 29.77
CA ASP A 34 -12.03 -33.86 30.24
C ASP A 34 -12.23 -34.85 29.08
N ALA A 35 -13.05 -34.47 28.09
CA ALA A 35 -13.25 -35.27 26.89
C ALA A 35 -11.98 -35.28 26.01
N GLU A 36 -11.30 -34.15 25.84
CA GLU A 36 -10.02 -34.09 25.12
C GLU A 36 -8.94 -34.96 25.77
N GLU A 37 -8.83 -34.98 27.10
CA GLU A 37 -7.86 -35.84 27.80
C GLU A 37 -8.11 -37.35 27.60
N THR A 38 -9.34 -37.73 27.23
CA THR A 38 -9.67 -39.14 26.92
C THR A 38 -9.35 -39.55 25.48
N ILE A 39 -9.01 -38.59 24.61
CA ILE A 39 -8.62 -38.88 23.23
C ILE A 39 -7.19 -39.40 23.21
N ASN A 40 -7.01 -40.61 22.72
CA ASN A 40 -5.69 -41.20 22.52
C ASN A 40 -5.16 -40.81 21.14
N ASP A 41 -4.20 -39.88 21.10
CA ASP A 41 -3.56 -39.41 19.86
C ASP A 41 -2.99 -40.55 18.99
N SER A 42 -2.63 -41.69 19.60
CA SER A 42 -2.11 -42.86 18.86
C SER A 42 -3.19 -43.69 18.15
N GLU A 43 -4.47 -43.48 18.47
CA GLU A 43 -5.64 -44.08 17.81
C GLU A 43 -6.31 -43.11 16.82
N LEU A 44 -5.90 -41.83 16.82
CA LEU A 44 -6.29 -40.90 15.78
C LEU A 44 -5.71 -41.41 14.46
N GLN A 45 -6.60 -41.70 13.52
CA GLN A 45 -6.20 -42.02 12.17
C GLN A 45 -5.46 -40.80 11.63
N ASP A 46 -4.17 -40.97 11.34
CA ASP A 46 -3.41 -40.03 10.52
C ASP A 46 -4.12 -39.98 9.16
N TYR A 47 -5.13 -39.12 9.05
CA TYR A 47 -5.46 -38.48 7.80
C TYR A 47 -4.27 -37.58 7.50
N LYS A 48 -3.11 -38.18 7.15
CA LYS A 48 -2.33 -37.63 6.06
C LYS A 48 -3.30 -37.70 4.89
N GLU A 49 -4.13 -36.67 4.81
CA GLU A 49 -5.25 -36.57 3.89
C GLU A 49 -4.57 -36.58 2.52
N ASP A 50 -4.54 -37.77 1.91
CA ASP A 50 -3.86 -38.09 0.66
C ASP A 50 -4.44 -37.16 -0.41
N GLY A 51 -3.88 -35.96 -0.52
CA GLY A 51 -4.54 -34.88 -1.25
C GLY A 51 -4.03 -33.49 -0.90
N ILE A 52 -3.83 -33.14 0.38
CA ILE A 52 -3.46 -31.76 0.76
C ILE A 52 -2.15 -31.33 0.10
N ASP A 53 -1.12 -32.18 0.13
CA ASP A 53 0.16 -31.89 -0.52
C ASP A 53 0.02 -31.73 -2.03
N VAL A 54 -0.88 -32.50 -2.64
CA VAL A 54 -1.17 -32.44 -4.08
C VAL A 54 -1.96 -31.18 -4.42
N GLU A 55 -2.95 -30.81 -3.60
CA GLU A 55 -3.74 -29.59 -3.74
C GLU A 55 -2.87 -28.34 -3.54
N MET A 56 -1.97 -28.35 -2.56
CA MET A 56 -1.02 -27.27 -2.32
C MET A 56 -0.05 -27.12 -3.50
N GLN A 57 0.42 -28.22 -4.08
CA GLN A 57 1.23 -28.20 -5.31
C GLN A 57 0.44 -27.68 -6.52
N LEU A 58 -0.85 -28.01 -6.63
CA LEU A 58 -1.71 -27.52 -7.70
C LEU A 58 -1.98 -26.02 -7.54
N ALA A 59 -2.27 -25.56 -6.32
CA ALA A 59 -2.48 -24.15 -6.00
C ALA A 59 -1.21 -23.33 -6.31
N ASP A 60 -0.04 -23.78 -5.83
CA ASP A 60 1.26 -23.14 -6.11
C ASP A 60 1.55 -23.10 -7.63
N ARG A 61 1.16 -24.14 -8.37
CA ARG A 61 1.31 -24.15 -9.84
C ARG A 61 0.39 -23.14 -10.53
N ILE A 62 -0.82 -22.93 -10.01
CA ILE A 62 -1.77 -21.92 -10.51
C ILE A 62 -1.22 -20.52 -10.19
N GLU A 63 -0.84 -20.26 -8.94
CA GLU A 63 -0.26 -18.98 -8.52
C GLU A 63 0.99 -18.63 -9.34
N LYS A 64 1.91 -19.58 -9.53
CA LYS A 64 3.10 -19.38 -10.38
C LYS A 64 2.75 -19.05 -11.83
N LYS A 65 1.66 -19.62 -12.36
CA LYS A 65 1.18 -19.26 -13.71
C LYS A 65 0.63 -17.84 -13.72
N ASP A 66 -0.16 -17.47 -12.72
CA ASP A 66 -0.76 -16.14 -12.62
C ASP A 66 0.30 -15.06 -12.44
N ILE A 67 1.32 -15.30 -11.61
CA ILE A 67 2.49 -14.41 -11.47
C ILE A 67 3.17 -14.21 -12.82
N ARG A 68 3.46 -15.29 -13.55
CA ARG A 68 4.10 -15.18 -14.88
C ARG A 68 3.21 -14.47 -15.91
N LEU A 69 1.90 -14.67 -15.84
CA LEU A 69 0.95 -13.96 -16.70
C LEU A 69 0.93 -12.47 -16.37
N LEU A 70 0.91 -12.12 -15.09
CA LEU A 70 0.98 -10.74 -14.61
C LEU A 70 2.30 -10.09 -15.02
N GLU A 71 3.44 -10.74 -14.81
CA GLU A 71 4.77 -10.28 -15.22
C GLU A 71 4.86 -10.07 -16.74
N ASN A 72 4.36 -11.02 -17.55
CA ASN A 72 4.30 -10.86 -19.01
C ASN A 72 3.37 -9.71 -19.43
N SER A 73 2.26 -9.55 -18.74
CA SER A 73 1.32 -8.46 -19.00
C SER A 73 1.91 -7.10 -18.60
N LEU A 74 2.72 -7.05 -17.55
CA LEU A 74 3.32 -5.82 -17.00
C LEU A 74 4.11 -5.06 -18.06
N SER A 75 4.89 -5.76 -18.89
CA SER A 75 5.62 -5.15 -20.00
C SER A 75 4.67 -4.49 -21.02
N ARG A 76 3.56 -5.15 -21.37
CA ARG A 76 2.54 -4.60 -22.27
C ARG A 76 1.83 -3.40 -21.65
N TRP A 77 1.47 -3.48 -20.37
CA TRP A 77 0.87 -2.38 -19.61
C TRP A 77 1.83 -1.19 -19.50
N GLN A 78 3.13 -1.42 -19.32
CA GLN A 78 4.15 -0.36 -19.32
C GLN A 78 4.16 0.42 -20.63
N VAL A 79 4.11 -0.26 -21.78
CA VAL A 79 4.07 0.39 -23.10
C VAL A 79 2.79 1.21 -23.28
N LEU A 80 1.65 0.68 -22.82
CA LEU A 80 0.36 1.37 -22.93
C LEU A 80 0.28 2.58 -21.97
N VAL A 81 0.82 2.45 -20.76
CA VAL A 81 0.98 3.57 -19.84
C VAL A 81 1.92 4.60 -20.44
N GLN A 82 3.04 4.21 -21.06
CA GLN A 82 3.94 5.15 -21.73
C GLN A 82 3.27 5.92 -22.87
N SER A 83 2.39 5.29 -23.66
CA SER A 83 1.69 6.01 -24.75
C SER A 83 0.63 6.98 -24.24
N VAL A 84 -0.19 6.58 -23.25
CA VAL A 84 -1.25 7.42 -22.68
C VAL A 84 -0.70 8.47 -21.72
N ALA A 85 0.38 8.16 -21.03
CA ALA A 85 1.04 9.07 -20.10
C ALA A 85 1.97 10.08 -20.80
N GLY A 86 2.02 10.14 -22.14
CA GLY A 86 2.85 11.11 -22.84
C GLY A 86 4.35 10.83 -22.69
N GLY A 87 4.72 9.56 -22.91
CA GLY A 87 6.07 9.06 -23.12
C GLY A 87 7.02 9.19 -21.94
N ASN A 88 8.03 8.34 -21.90
CA ASN A 88 9.34 8.76 -21.40
C ASN A 88 9.78 9.93 -22.30
N VAL A 89 9.30 11.14 -22.03
CA VAL A 89 10.19 12.29 -22.19
C VAL A 89 11.24 12.05 -21.14
N GLU A 90 12.31 11.39 -21.58
CA GLU A 90 13.57 11.25 -20.88
C GLU A 90 13.76 12.55 -20.11
N LEU A 91 13.65 12.49 -18.79
CA LEU A 91 13.70 13.68 -17.96
C LEU A 91 15.02 14.35 -18.32
N ASP A 92 14.94 15.55 -18.89
CA ASP A 92 16.12 16.25 -19.35
C ASP A 92 17.07 16.43 -18.18
N LYS A 93 18.37 16.55 -18.47
CA LYS A 93 19.44 16.57 -17.46
C LYS A 93 19.31 17.71 -16.43
N ASN A 94 18.38 18.63 -16.65
CA ASN A 94 18.10 19.79 -15.82
C ASN A 94 16.80 19.66 -14.99
N THR A 95 16.03 18.58 -15.17
CA THR A 95 14.78 18.34 -14.42
C THR A 95 15.04 17.34 -13.30
N LEU A 96 14.92 17.82 -12.06
CA LEU A 96 15.12 17.05 -10.83
C LEU A 96 13.96 16.08 -10.58
N ALA A 97 12.73 16.56 -10.80
CA ALA A 97 11.51 15.81 -10.61
C ALA A 97 10.36 16.38 -11.44
N VAL A 98 9.26 15.63 -11.56
CA VAL A 98 8.04 16.07 -12.23
C VAL A 98 6.86 15.85 -11.32
N LEU A 99 6.05 16.90 -11.14
CA LEU A 99 4.71 16.77 -10.57
C LEU A 99 3.73 16.61 -11.73
N ARG A 100 3.21 15.40 -11.90
CA ARG A 100 2.33 15.05 -13.01
C ARG A 100 0.87 15.10 -12.58
N GLY A 101 0.09 16.02 -13.13
CA GLY A 101 -1.37 16.03 -13.05
C GLY A 101 -2.03 15.24 -14.19
N ARG A 102 -3.36 15.32 -14.22
CA ARG A 102 -4.22 14.91 -15.34
C ARG A 102 -4.06 15.84 -16.55
N LEU A 103 -4.03 17.16 -16.33
CA LEU A 103 -3.97 18.15 -17.42
C LEU A 103 -2.56 18.68 -17.64
N VAL A 104 -1.83 18.94 -16.55
CA VAL A 104 -0.54 19.65 -16.60
C VAL A 104 0.58 18.81 -16.02
N ARG A 105 1.77 18.92 -16.62
CA ARG A 105 3.03 18.36 -16.10
C ARG A 105 3.95 19.50 -15.68
N TYR A 106 4.30 19.56 -14.40
CA TYR A 106 5.17 20.60 -13.85
C TYR A 106 6.59 20.04 -13.70
N LEU A 107 7.55 20.62 -14.44
CA LEU A 107 8.96 20.22 -14.37
C LEU A 107 9.68 20.98 -13.25
N MET A 108 10.19 20.27 -12.25
CA MET A 108 10.97 20.84 -11.16
C MET A 108 12.43 20.98 -11.58
N ARG A 109 12.87 22.21 -11.86
CA ARG A 109 14.26 22.54 -12.23
C ARG A 109 15.05 23.20 -11.10
N SER A 110 14.36 23.72 -10.10
CA SER A 110 14.94 24.35 -8.90
C SER A 110 14.93 23.37 -7.72
N ARG A 111 15.89 23.52 -6.79
CA ARG A 111 15.94 22.69 -5.57
C ARG A 111 14.76 22.93 -4.62
N GLU A 112 14.08 24.04 -4.78
CA GLU A 112 12.89 24.40 -4.03
C GLU A 112 11.85 24.96 -4.99
N ILE A 113 10.61 24.50 -4.87
CA ILE A 113 9.46 25.02 -5.62
C ILE A 113 8.28 25.21 -4.67
N ALA A 114 7.54 26.30 -4.86
CA ALA A 114 6.27 26.56 -4.21
C ALA A 114 5.12 25.98 -5.05
N VAL A 115 4.12 25.41 -4.36
CA VAL A 115 2.93 24.80 -4.95
C VAL A 115 1.68 25.44 -4.36
N GLY A 116 0.72 25.81 -5.20
CA GLY A 116 -0.55 26.34 -4.74
C GLY A 116 -1.31 27.09 -5.82
N ARG A 117 -2.05 28.13 -5.43
CA ARG A 117 -2.92 28.90 -6.31
C ARG A 117 -2.32 30.26 -6.63
N SER A 118 -1.93 30.50 -7.88
CA SER A 118 -1.38 31.79 -8.30
C SER A 118 -2.44 32.90 -8.24
N THR A 119 -2.00 34.11 -7.90
CA THR A 119 -2.82 35.33 -7.93
C THR A 119 -1.97 36.47 -8.48
N ARG A 120 -2.58 37.61 -8.86
CA ARG A 120 -1.85 38.77 -9.40
C ARG A 120 -0.68 39.21 -8.51
N ASP A 121 -0.86 39.15 -7.20
CA ASP A 121 0.14 39.60 -6.22
C ASP A 121 1.05 38.46 -5.71
N HIS A 122 0.79 37.22 -6.12
CA HIS A 122 1.51 36.06 -5.61
C HIS A 122 1.68 35.02 -6.70
N THR A 123 2.80 35.10 -7.41
CA THR A 123 3.22 34.13 -8.42
C THR A 123 3.85 32.93 -7.74
N ILE A 124 3.50 31.74 -8.21
CA ILE A 124 3.92 30.46 -7.63
C ILE A 124 4.47 29.60 -8.76
N ASP A 125 5.53 28.82 -8.47
CA ASP A 125 6.19 27.97 -9.46
C ASP A 125 5.24 26.92 -10.05
N VAL A 126 4.42 26.31 -9.21
CA VAL A 126 3.40 25.32 -9.58
C VAL A 126 2.00 25.86 -9.28
N ASP A 127 1.35 26.39 -10.32
CA ASP A 127 -0.01 26.91 -10.22
C ASP A 127 -1.06 25.83 -10.49
N LEU A 128 -1.73 25.40 -9.43
CA LEU A 128 -2.76 24.36 -9.48
C LEU A 128 -4.08 24.82 -10.13
N THR A 129 -4.24 26.12 -10.45
CA THR A 129 -5.41 26.59 -11.21
C THR A 129 -5.44 26.02 -12.63
N LEU A 130 -4.28 25.68 -13.20
CA LEU A 130 -4.16 25.10 -14.53
C LEU A 130 -4.62 23.63 -14.57
N GLU A 131 -4.66 22.97 -13.41
CA GLU A 131 -5.07 21.58 -13.30
C GLU A 131 -6.60 21.42 -13.15
N GLY A 132 -7.26 22.39 -12.53
CA GLY A 132 -8.69 22.33 -12.30
C GLY A 132 -9.19 23.33 -11.24
N PRO A 133 -10.40 23.10 -10.69
CA PRO A 133 -11.03 24.00 -9.72
C PRO A 133 -10.21 24.17 -8.43
N ALA A 134 -9.37 25.20 -8.38
CA ALA A 134 -8.44 25.46 -7.28
C ALA A 134 -8.99 26.43 -6.21
N ALA A 135 -10.29 26.71 -6.17
CA ALA A 135 -10.88 27.66 -5.23
C ALA A 135 -10.58 27.34 -3.75
N LYS A 136 -10.45 26.04 -3.44
CA LYS A 136 -10.14 25.51 -2.09
C LYS A 136 -8.64 25.39 -1.80
N VAL A 137 -7.78 25.66 -2.78
CA VAL A 137 -6.32 25.60 -2.65
C VAL A 137 -5.83 26.94 -2.10
N SER A 138 -4.95 26.91 -1.10
CA SER A 138 -4.32 28.12 -0.57
C SER A 138 -3.42 28.76 -1.63
N ARG A 139 -3.14 30.06 -1.51
CA ARG A 139 -2.12 30.71 -2.36
C ARG A 139 -0.82 29.93 -2.24
N LYS A 140 -0.15 29.93 -1.08
CA LYS A 140 0.94 28.99 -0.81
C LYS A 140 0.39 27.77 -0.07
N GLN A 141 0.27 26.64 -0.78
CA GLN A 141 -0.31 25.42 -0.21
C GLN A 141 0.77 24.45 0.27
N ALA A 142 1.85 24.30 -0.50
CA ALA A 142 2.96 23.43 -0.16
C ALA A 142 4.27 23.99 -0.70
N THR A 143 5.39 23.46 -0.17
CA THR A 143 6.72 23.69 -0.72
C THR A 143 7.40 22.33 -0.88
N ILE A 144 7.95 22.04 -2.06
CA ILE A 144 8.73 20.83 -2.33
C ILE A 144 10.21 21.21 -2.37
N ARG A 145 11.03 20.53 -1.57
CA ARG A 145 12.47 20.80 -1.43
C ARG A 145 13.30 19.53 -1.64
N LEU A 146 14.36 19.66 -2.42
CA LEU A 146 15.43 18.67 -2.55
C LEU A 146 16.52 18.95 -1.51
N ARG A 147 16.81 17.99 -0.65
CA ARG A 147 17.95 18.04 0.28
C ARG A 147 19.24 17.61 -0.41
N ASN A 148 20.38 17.98 0.18
CA ASN A 148 21.71 17.53 -0.27
C ASN A 148 21.88 16.00 -0.19
N SER A 149 21.08 15.31 0.64
CA SER A 149 21.01 13.83 0.65
C SER A 149 20.38 13.25 -0.62
N GLY A 150 19.84 14.07 -1.51
CA GLY A 150 19.06 13.65 -2.67
C GLY A 150 17.65 13.17 -2.31
N ASP A 151 17.14 13.53 -1.13
CA ASP A 151 15.75 13.23 -0.74
C ASP A 151 14.85 14.44 -0.95
N PHE A 152 13.64 14.18 -1.45
CA PHE A 152 12.60 15.20 -1.58
C PHE A 152 11.69 15.22 -0.36
N PHE A 153 11.37 16.42 0.09
CA PHE A 153 10.40 16.66 1.15
C PHE A 153 9.35 17.65 0.68
N MET A 154 8.09 17.36 1.01
CA MET A 154 6.98 18.29 0.88
C MET A 154 6.59 18.81 2.26
N SER A 155 6.56 20.13 2.40
CA SER A 155 6.05 20.82 3.58
C SER A 155 4.65 21.35 3.30
N SER A 156 3.70 21.10 4.21
CA SER A 156 2.33 21.62 4.11
C SER A 156 2.24 22.99 4.78
N GLU A 157 1.89 24.02 4.01
CA GLU A 157 1.81 25.41 4.50
C GLU A 157 0.40 25.98 4.42
N GLY A 158 -0.46 25.37 3.60
CA GLY A 158 -1.83 25.78 3.40
C GLY A 158 -2.78 25.37 4.52
N LYS A 159 -4.01 25.90 4.45
CA LYS A 159 -5.05 25.64 5.46
C LYS A 159 -5.62 24.23 5.40
N ARG A 160 -5.68 23.64 4.19
CA ARG A 160 -6.21 22.28 3.98
C ARG A 160 -5.09 21.25 4.06
N PRO A 161 -5.38 20.05 4.59
CA PRO A 161 -4.39 18.97 4.57
C PRO A 161 -4.07 18.57 3.12
N ILE A 162 -2.84 18.12 2.95
CA ILE A 162 -2.35 17.46 1.73
C ILE A 162 -2.35 15.96 2.02
N PHE A 163 -2.77 15.12 1.11
CA PHE A 163 -2.63 13.68 1.27
C PHE A 163 -1.48 13.17 0.42
N VAL A 164 -0.57 12.41 1.03
CA VAL A 164 0.54 11.76 0.33
C VAL A 164 0.41 10.26 0.56
N ASP A 165 0.26 9.50 -0.52
CA ASP A 165 0.03 8.06 -0.48
C ASP A 165 -1.14 7.67 0.46
N GLY A 166 -2.20 8.48 0.44
CA GLY A 166 -3.39 8.33 1.28
C GLY A 166 -3.25 8.85 2.72
N ARG A 167 -2.07 9.31 3.15
CA ARG A 167 -1.83 9.79 4.52
C ARG A 167 -1.92 11.32 4.60
N PRO A 168 -2.68 11.89 5.55
CA PRO A 168 -2.81 13.34 5.69
C PRO A 168 -1.54 13.98 6.26
N VAL A 169 -1.12 15.08 5.64
CA VAL A 169 -0.03 15.97 6.07
C VAL A 169 -0.65 17.31 6.47
N LEU A 170 -0.74 17.51 7.78
CA LEU A 170 -1.29 18.72 8.39
C LEU A 170 -0.37 19.92 8.19
N GLN A 171 -0.93 21.12 8.34
CA GLN A 171 -0.18 22.38 8.23
C GLN A 171 1.02 22.40 9.20
N GLY A 172 2.17 22.87 8.72
CA GLY A 172 3.43 22.92 9.46
C GLY A 172 4.24 21.62 9.42
N ASN A 173 3.61 20.50 9.03
CA ASN A 173 4.30 19.21 8.93
C ASN A 173 4.94 19.01 7.55
N LYS A 174 5.93 18.11 7.53
CA LYS A 174 6.64 17.70 6.32
C LYS A 174 6.59 16.18 6.14
N VAL A 175 6.63 15.74 4.89
CA VAL A 175 6.68 14.32 4.53
C VAL A 175 7.73 14.09 3.45
N LYS A 176 8.38 12.93 3.46
CA LYS A 176 9.29 12.51 2.39
C LYS A 176 8.47 12.11 1.16
N LEU A 177 8.87 12.58 -0.01
CA LEU A 177 8.31 12.14 -1.29
C LEU A 177 9.22 11.10 -1.92
N ASN A 178 8.64 9.98 -2.32
CA ASN A 178 9.33 8.94 -3.06
C ASN A 178 8.93 9.02 -4.54
N HIS A 179 9.69 8.34 -5.39
CA HIS A 179 9.29 8.15 -6.79
C HIS A 179 7.94 7.41 -6.83
N ASN A 180 7.01 7.89 -7.65
CA ASN A 180 5.61 7.48 -7.75
C ASN A 180 4.71 7.80 -6.55
N SER A 181 5.15 8.63 -5.59
CA SER A 181 4.24 9.10 -4.53
C SER A 181 3.04 9.84 -5.14
N VAL A 182 1.84 9.49 -4.67
CA VAL A 182 0.58 10.11 -5.06
C VAL A 182 0.28 11.27 -4.11
N ILE A 183 0.07 12.45 -4.67
CA ILE A 183 -0.19 13.67 -3.90
C ILE A 183 -1.60 14.16 -4.22
N GLU A 184 -2.41 14.41 -3.21
CA GLU A 184 -3.76 14.95 -3.36
C GLU A 184 -3.93 16.26 -2.60
N ILE A 185 -4.42 17.27 -3.31
CA ILE A 185 -4.64 18.62 -2.78
C ILE A 185 -6.02 19.09 -3.23
N ALA A 186 -6.94 19.22 -2.27
CA ALA A 186 -8.29 19.76 -2.50
C ALA A 186 -9.08 19.07 -3.65
N GLY A 187 -8.85 17.76 -3.86
CA GLY A 187 -9.49 16.97 -4.92
C GLY A 187 -8.70 16.90 -6.24
N LEU A 188 -7.58 17.63 -6.35
CA LEU A 188 -6.62 17.49 -7.44
C LEU A 188 -5.62 16.39 -7.06
N ARG A 189 -5.30 15.50 -8.01
CA ARG A 189 -4.41 14.36 -7.80
C ARG A 189 -3.21 14.43 -8.73
N PHE A 190 -2.03 14.19 -8.17
CA PHE A 190 -0.76 14.24 -8.87
C PHE A 190 0.07 13.00 -8.57
N VAL A 191 0.95 12.65 -9.50
CA VAL A 191 2.00 11.64 -9.31
C VAL A 191 3.34 12.35 -9.32
N PHE A 192 4.15 12.12 -8.29
CA PHE A 192 5.49 12.66 -8.19
C PHE A 192 6.52 11.70 -8.80
N LEU A 193 7.22 12.15 -9.83
CA LEU A 193 8.22 11.37 -10.56
C LEU A 193 9.60 11.94 -10.30
N VAL A 194 10.50 11.15 -9.74
CA VAL A 194 11.90 11.54 -9.52
C VAL A 194 12.78 11.14 -10.69
N ASN A 195 13.68 12.03 -11.14
CA ASN A 195 14.76 11.70 -12.06
C ASN A 195 15.86 10.94 -11.33
N GLN A 196 15.73 9.62 -11.26
CA GLN A 196 16.61 8.77 -10.44
C GLN A 196 18.08 8.87 -10.86
N ASP A 197 18.35 8.93 -12.17
CA ASP A 197 19.71 9.01 -12.70
C ASP A 197 20.39 10.30 -12.26
N LEU A 198 19.74 11.45 -12.45
CA LEU A 198 20.27 12.75 -12.04
C LEU A 198 20.46 12.84 -10.52
N ILE A 199 19.48 12.36 -9.74
CA ILE A 199 19.57 12.40 -8.28
C ILE A 199 20.67 11.48 -7.76
N SER A 200 20.89 10.32 -8.41
CA SER A 200 22.00 9.44 -8.05
C SER A 200 23.36 10.10 -8.28
N ALA A 201 23.53 10.84 -9.38
CA ALA A 201 24.74 11.61 -9.65
C ALA A 201 24.97 12.71 -8.60
N ILE A 202 23.92 13.47 -8.25
CA ILE A 202 23.98 14.50 -7.20
C ILE A 202 24.37 13.90 -5.85
N ARG A 203 23.84 12.72 -5.50
CA ARG A 203 24.21 12.01 -4.26
C ARG A 203 25.68 11.63 -4.24
N GLN A 204 26.21 11.11 -5.35
CA GLN A 204 27.62 10.75 -5.45
C GLN A 204 28.55 11.97 -5.33
N GLU A 205 28.18 13.10 -5.93
CA GLU A 205 28.92 14.36 -5.78
C GLU A 205 28.89 14.88 -4.34
N ALA A 206 27.73 14.85 -3.68
CA ALA A 206 27.60 15.31 -2.29
C ALA A 206 28.47 14.50 -1.32
N VAL A 207 28.67 13.20 -1.56
CA VAL A 207 29.55 12.35 -0.76
C VAL A 207 31.03 12.75 -0.92
N LYS A 208 31.47 13.12 -2.13
CA LYS A 208 32.85 13.57 -2.38
C LYS A 208 33.20 14.86 -1.65
N VAL A 209 32.24 15.77 -1.49
CA VAL A 209 32.44 17.06 -0.81
C VAL A 209 32.51 16.91 0.72
N ASN A 210 32.01 15.80 1.27
CA ASN A 210 31.91 15.58 2.71
C ASN A 210 33.08 14.77 3.30
N ILE A 211 34.10 14.42 2.50
CA ILE A 211 35.33 13.80 2.98
C ILE A 211 36.28 14.93 3.38
N PRO A 212 36.60 15.11 4.67
CA PRO A 212 37.62 16.07 5.07
C PRO A 212 38.98 15.60 4.54
N VAL A 213 39.70 16.52 3.89
CA VAL A 213 41.12 16.34 3.50
C VAL A 213 41.98 16.24 4.75
#